data_AF-A0A7C5GDV1-F1
#
_entry.id   AF-A0A7C5GDV1-F1
#
_cell.length_a   1.000
_cell.length_b   1.000
_cell.length_c   1.000
_cell.angle_alpha   90.00
_cell.angle_beta   90.00
_cell.angle_gamma   90.00
#
_symmetry.space_group_name_H-M   'P 1'
#
loop_
_entity.id
_entity.type
_entity.pdbx_description
1 polymer ?
#
loop_
_entity_poly.entity_id
_entity_poly.type
_entity_poly.pdbx_seq_one_letter_code
_entity_poly.pdbx_strand_id
1 'polypeptide(L)'
;MTNQSVQTPENTHPEAFRDPKAAVAQLISLYQASTRFLCSAFNDTMAKGHPGHRYRAFYPEIRITTTSFAKVDSRLSFGHVSSPGTHAATITRPDLFADYLEQQISLLIENHDVAVGIGYSNTPIPVHFAVASDASISVPQEGAAEFILRDVFDVP
;
A
#
# COMPACT_ATOMS: atom_id res chain seq x y z
N MET A 1 1.91 -28.71 8.70
CA MET A 1 1.75 -27.36 8.12
C MET A 1 2.13 -27.45 6.66
N THR A 2 1.14 -27.66 5.79
CA THR A 2 1.36 -27.74 4.34
C THR A 2 1.78 -26.36 3.87
N ASN A 3 2.98 -26.25 3.28
CA ASN A 3 3.54 -25.00 2.80
C ASN A 3 2.76 -24.57 1.54
N GLN A 4 1.61 -23.92 1.72
CA GLN A 4 0.80 -23.43 0.61
C GLN A 4 1.58 -22.33 -0.13
N SER A 5 1.64 -22.42 -1.46
CA SER A 5 2.23 -21.37 -2.28
C SER A 5 1.44 -20.07 -2.12
N VAL A 6 2.13 -18.93 -2.17
CA VAL A 6 1.51 -17.60 -2.12
C VAL A 6 1.70 -16.95 -3.49
N GLN A 7 0.61 -16.54 -4.12
CA GLN A 7 0.61 -15.69 -5.30
C GLN A 7 0.51 -14.23 -4.87
N THR A 8 1.38 -13.40 -5.44
CA THR A 8 1.46 -11.95 -5.22
C THR A 8 1.62 -11.23 -6.55
N PRO A 9 1.16 -9.98 -6.69
CA PRO A 9 1.50 -9.14 -7.83
C PRO A 9 3.02 -9.05 -8.03
N GLU A 10 3.44 -8.78 -9.26
CA GLU A 10 4.84 -8.52 -9.56
C GLU A 10 5.35 -7.35 -8.71
N ASN A 11 6.43 -7.59 -7.98
CA ASN A 11 6.97 -6.63 -7.03
C ASN A 11 7.96 -5.72 -7.78
N THR A 12 7.55 -4.49 -8.05
CA THR A 12 8.45 -3.48 -8.61
C THR A 12 9.41 -2.98 -7.54
N HIS A 13 10.68 -2.82 -7.91
CA HIS A 13 11.68 -2.22 -7.02
C HIS A 13 11.25 -0.80 -6.61
N PRO A 14 11.53 -0.36 -5.38
CA PRO A 14 11.22 1.00 -4.96
C PRO A 14 11.88 2.03 -5.87
N GLU A 15 11.13 3.07 -6.24
CA GLU A 15 11.60 4.17 -7.08
C GLU A 15 11.70 5.47 -6.27
N ALA A 16 12.69 6.31 -6.59
CA ALA A 16 12.96 7.55 -5.87
C ALA A 16 12.41 8.76 -6.64
N PHE A 17 11.69 9.65 -5.94
CA PHE A 17 11.01 10.79 -6.53
C PHE A 17 11.42 12.11 -5.84
N ARG A 18 11.67 13.13 -6.66
CA ARG A 18 11.77 14.55 -6.23
C ARG A 18 10.55 15.39 -6.61
N ASP A 19 9.66 14.84 -7.46
CA ASP A 19 8.37 15.45 -7.78
C ASP A 19 7.29 14.85 -6.88
N PRO A 20 6.65 15.63 -5.99
CA PRO A 20 5.57 15.15 -5.13
C PRO A 20 4.41 14.52 -5.90
N LYS A 21 4.05 15.06 -7.08
CA LYS A 21 2.93 14.55 -7.88
C LYS A 21 3.23 13.18 -8.46
N ALA A 22 4.45 13.00 -8.97
CA ALA A 22 4.92 11.72 -9.47
C ALA A 22 4.97 10.66 -8.34
N ALA A 23 5.42 11.05 -7.14
CA ALA A 23 5.40 10.15 -5.98
C ALA A 23 3.98 9.68 -5.62
N VAL A 24 3.01 10.61 -5.56
CA VAL A 24 1.61 10.27 -5.28
C VAL A 24 0.99 9.43 -6.39
N ALA A 25 1.26 9.74 -7.66
CA ALA A 25 0.82 8.92 -8.78
C ALA A 25 1.33 7.48 -8.68
N GLN A 26 2.58 7.28 -8.25
CA GLN A 26 3.13 5.95 -8.02
C GLN A 26 2.46 5.23 -6.84
N LEU A 27 2.19 5.92 -5.72
CA LEU A 27 1.41 5.36 -4.60
C LEU A 27 0.04 4.87 -5.07
N ILE A 28 -0.66 5.67 -5.88
CA ILE A 28 -1.97 5.33 -6.45
C ILE A 28 -1.86 4.10 -7.37
N SER A 29 -0.88 4.09 -8.27
CA SER A 29 -0.66 2.97 -9.21
C SER A 29 -0.45 1.65 -8.46
N LEU A 30 0.44 1.63 -7.47
CA LEU A 30 0.75 0.44 -6.67
C LEU A 30 -0.47 -0.02 -5.86
N TYR A 31 -1.19 0.91 -5.22
CA TYR A 31 -2.41 0.59 -4.48
C TYR A 31 -3.48 -0.03 -5.38
N GLN A 32 -3.74 0.58 -6.54
CA GLN A 32 -4.71 0.07 -7.52
C GLN A 32 -4.31 -1.29 -8.09
N ALA A 33 -3.02 -1.54 -8.33
CA ALA A 33 -2.54 -2.84 -8.77
C ALA A 33 -2.82 -3.92 -7.71
N SER A 34 -2.51 -3.65 -6.44
CA SER A 34 -2.79 -4.57 -5.33
C SER A 34 -4.27 -4.85 -5.15
N THR A 35 -5.12 -3.81 -5.16
CA THR A 35 -6.57 -4.00 -4.97
C THR A 35 -7.22 -4.70 -6.15
N ARG A 36 -6.85 -4.35 -7.40
CA ARG A 36 -7.35 -5.07 -8.60
C ARG A 36 -6.98 -6.54 -8.58
N PHE A 37 -5.75 -6.88 -8.20
CA PHE A 37 -5.32 -8.26 -8.04
C PHE A 37 -6.18 -9.01 -7.03
N LEU A 38 -6.39 -8.42 -5.84
CA LEU A 38 -7.20 -9.04 -4.80
C LEU A 38 -8.67 -9.18 -5.20
N CYS A 39 -9.27 -8.18 -5.84
CA CYS A 39 -10.65 -8.25 -6.34
C CYS A 39 -10.82 -9.33 -7.41
N SER A 40 -9.89 -9.41 -8.38
CA SER A 40 -9.92 -10.45 -9.40
C SER A 40 -9.82 -11.84 -8.79
N ALA A 41 -8.85 -12.04 -7.90
CA ALA A 41 -8.65 -13.31 -7.20
C ALA A 41 -9.86 -13.69 -6.33
N PHE A 42 -10.46 -12.72 -5.65
CA PHE A 42 -11.67 -12.92 -4.86
C PHE A 42 -12.83 -13.39 -5.73
N ASN A 43 -13.13 -12.69 -6.83
CA ASN A 43 -14.21 -13.07 -7.74
C ASN A 43 -14.00 -14.46 -8.35
N ASP A 44 -12.77 -14.77 -8.77
CA ASP A 44 -12.42 -16.09 -9.29
C ASP A 44 -12.62 -17.19 -8.25
N THR A 45 -12.20 -16.95 -7.01
CA THR A 45 -12.31 -17.93 -5.92
C THR A 45 -13.77 -18.14 -5.50
N MET A 46 -14.58 -17.07 -5.47
CA MET A 46 -16.01 -17.17 -5.21
C MET A 46 -16.75 -17.97 -6.29
N ALA A 47 -16.31 -17.86 -7.55
CA ALA A 47 -16.94 -18.57 -8.67
C ALA A 47 -16.47 -20.03 -8.83
N LYS A 48 -15.21 -20.33 -8.52
CA LYS A 48 -14.55 -21.62 -8.80
C LYS A 48 -14.27 -22.46 -7.54
N GLY A 49 -14.46 -21.90 -6.35
CA GLY A 49 -14.09 -22.52 -5.09
C GLY A 49 -12.61 -22.35 -4.75
N HIS A 50 -12.14 -23.08 -3.73
CA HIS A 50 -10.81 -22.93 -3.14
C HIS A 50 -9.69 -23.15 -4.18
N PRO A 51 -8.70 -22.23 -4.32
CA PRO A 51 -7.76 -22.24 -5.44
C PRO A 51 -6.54 -23.17 -5.20
N GLY A 52 -6.35 -23.64 -3.97
CA GLY A 52 -5.23 -24.51 -3.58
C GLY A 52 -3.98 -23.76 -3.13
N HIS A 53 -3.97 -22.43 -3.26
CA HIS A 53 -2.90 -21.52 -2.84
C HIS A 53 -3.47 -20.27 -2.15
N ARG A 54 -2.59 -19.41 -1.64
CA ARG A 54 -2.97 -18.13 -1.03
C ARG A 54 -2.75 -16.98 -2.00
N TYR A 55 -3.60 -15.96 -1.93
CA TYR A 55 -3.38 -14.68 -2.57
C TYR A 55 -2.98 -13.63 -1.52
N ARG A 56 -1.94 -12.85 -1.84
CA ARG A 56 -1.47 -11.76 -0.99
C ARG A 56 -1.04 -10.58 -1.84
N ALA A 57 -1.47 -9.38 -1.46
CA ALA A 57 -0.93 -8.13 -1.99
C ALA A 57 -0.70 -7.16 -0.84
N PHE A 58 0.14 -6.16 -1.06
CA PHE A 58 0.64 -5.28 0.00
C PHE A 58 0.22 -3.83 -0.22
N TYR A 59 0.07 -3.08 0.88
CA TYR A 59 -0.07 -1.64 0.80
C TYR A 59 1.20 -1.02 0.22
N PRO A 60 1.12 0.06 -0.57
CA PRO A 60 2.31 0.85 -0.88
C PRO A 60 2.86 1.53 0.37
N GLU A 61 4.13 1.89 0.33
CA GLU A 61 4.80 2.70 1.35
C GLU A 61 5.50 3.91 0.72
N ILE A 62 5.64 4.94 1.56
CA ILE A 62 6.58 6.04 1.35
C ILE A 62 7.73 5.89 2.33
N ARG A 63 8.96 6.15 1.87
CA ARG A 63 10.19 6.07 2.64
C ARG A 63 11.03 7.33 2.45
N ILE A 64 11.61 7.84 3.53
CA ILE A 64 12.61 8.91 3.50
C ILE A 64 13.81 8.49 4.33
N THR A 65 15.01 8.71 3.80
CA THR A 65 16.26 8.46 4.52
C THR A 65 17.05 9.76 4.63
N THR A 66 17.31 10.20 5.85
CA THR A 66 18.08 11.42 6.16
C THR A 66 19.36 11.04 6.87
N THR A 67 20.47 11.70 6.54
CA THR A 67 21.81 11.42 7.13
C THR A 67 22.23 12.46 8.15
N SER A 68 21.49 13.56 8.29
CA SER A 68 21.80 14.66 9.19
C SER A 68 20.55 15.28 9.81
N PHE A 69 20.73 16.00 10.91
CA PHE A 69 19.68 16.86 11.45
C PHE A 69 19.54 18.05 10.49
N ALA A 70 18.47 18.06 9.70
CA ALA A 70 18.20 19.17 8.79
C ALA A 70 18.00 20.48 9.59
N LYS A 71 18.40 21.62 9.01
CA LYS A 71 17.96 22.94 9.49
C LYS A 71 16.49 23.11 9.10
N VAL A 72 15.60 22.48 9.86
CA VAL A 72 14.16 22.62 9.66
C VAL A 72 13.76 24.05 9.99
N ASP A 73 13.00 24.70 9.12
CA ASP A 73 12.36 25.97 9.41
C ASP A 73 11.35 25.76 10.56
N SER A 74 11.71 26.21 11.75
CA SER A 74 10.97 25.95 13.00
C SER A 74 9.60 26.61 13.07
N ARG A 75 9.19 27.35 12.02
CA ARG A 75 7.87 27.98 11.93
C ARG A 75 6.75 27.00 11.56
N LEU A 76 7.07 25.86 10.95
CA LEU A 76 6.11 24.78 10.69
C LEU A 76 6.28 23.67 11.72
N SER A 77 5.21 23.34 12.45
CA SER A 77 5.19 22.24 13.42
C SER A 77 5.13 20.84 12.79
N PHE A 78 5.13 20.74 11.46
CA PHE A 78 5.01 19.51 10.68
C PHE A 78 5.89 19.57 9.42
N GLY A 79 5.89 18.49 8.61
CA GLY A 79 6.63 18.43 7.35
C GLY A 79 8.12 18.11 7.49
N HIS A 80 8.54 17.56 8.64
CA HIS A 80 9.93 17.18 8.89
C HIS A 80 10.05 15.90 9.71
N VAL A 81 11.20 15.24 9.61
CA VAL A 81 11.60 14.14 10.50
C VAL A 81 12.60 14.62 11.55
N SER A 82 12.44 14.16 12.79
CA SER A 82 13.13 14.69 13.97
C SER A 82 14.57 14.18 14.15
N SER A 83 14.94 13.08 13.49
CA SER A 83 16.27 12.49 13.58
C SER A 83 16.75 11.90 12.26
N PRO A 84 18.08 11.84 12.05
CA PRO A 84 18.68 11.02 11.00
C PRO A 84 18.20 9.58 11.09
N GLY A 85 17.99 8.95 9.95
CA GLY A 85 17.53 7.58 9.86
C GLY A 85 16.61 7.36 8.68
N THR A 86 16.01 6.17 8.63
CA THR A 86 15.00 5.83 7.63
C THR A 86 13.63 5.81 8.30
N HIS A 87 12.73 6.62 7.78
CA HIS A 87 11.34 6.70 8.22
C HIS A 87 10.46 6.18 7.08
N ALA A 88 9.48 5.35 7.40
CA ALA A 88 8.56 4.80 6.42
C ALA A 88 7.14 4.75 6.97
N ALA A 89 6.16 4.90 6.08
CA ALA A 89 4.74 4.80 6.40
C ALA A 89 4.02 4.04 5.29
N THR A 90 3.12 3.12 5.69
CA THR A 90 2.20 2.47 4.77
C THR A 90 1.06 3.41 4.41
N ILE A 91 0.64 3.39 3.14
CA ILE A 91 -0.39 4.29 2.62
C ILE A 91 -1.58 3.48 2.12
N THR A 92 -2.78 3.87 2.55
CA THR A 92 -4.06 3.36 2.05
C THR A 92 -4.86 4.50 1.43
N ARG A 93 -5.68 4.18 0.42
CA ARG A 93 -6.50 5.16 -0.32
C ARG A 93 -5.74 6.43 -0.72
N PRO A 94 -4.56 6.31 -1.38
CA PRO A 94 -3.77 7.48 -1.80
C PRO A 94 -4.54 8.38 -2.78
N ASP A 95 -5.55 7.85 -3.49
CA ASP A 95 -6.50 8.59 -4.30
C ASP A 95 -7.31 9.61 -3.49
N LEU A 96 -7.75 9.23 -2.28
CA LEU A 96 -8.57 10.07 -1.40
C LEU A 96 -7.74 11.13 -0.68
N PHE A 97 -6.46 10.86 -0.45
CA PHE A 97 -5.53 11.75 0.24
C PHE A 97 -4.53 12.43 -0.69
N ALA A 98 -4.76 12.44 -2.01
CA ALA A 98 -3.79 12.88 -3.01
C ALA A 98 -3.23 14.28 -2.71
N ASP A 99 -4.12 15.27 -2.55
CA ASP A 99 -3.72 16.66 -2.26
C ASP A 99 -2.91 16.79 -0.96
N TYR A 100 -3.32 16.04 0.08
CA TYR A 100 -2.62 16.02 1.36
C TYR A 100 -1.22 15.40 1.21
N LEU A 101 -1.11 14.27 0.52
CA LEU A 101 0.15 13.56 0.31
C LEU A 101 1.10 14.40 -0.54
N GLU A 102 0.61 15.06 -1.60
CA GLU A 102 1.43 15.97 -2.42
C GLU A 102 2.02 17.08 -1.56
N GLN A 103 1.21 17.72 -0.71
CA GLN A 103 1.68 18.77 0.19
C GLN A 103 2.72 18.26 1.19
N GLN A 104 2.48 17.11 1.85
CA GLN A 104 3.42 16.56 2.83
C GLN A 104 4.74 16.13 2.19
N ILE A 105 4.69 15.53 1.00
CA ILE A 105 5.89 15.12 0.27
C ILE A 105 6.71 16.33 -0.17
N SER A 106 6.06 17.41 -0.63
CA SER A 106 6.75 18.66 -0.95
C SER A 106 7.54 19.19 0.24
N LEU A 107 6.89 19.26 1.41
CA LEU A 107 7.54 19.74 2.64
C LEU A 107 8.72 18.85 3.04
N LEU A 108 8.59 17.53 2.94
CA LEU A 108 9.67 16.60 3.25
C LEU A 108 10.87 16.79 2.31
N ILE A 109 10.63 16.94 1.02
CA ILE A 109 11.69 17.16 0.01
C ILE A 109 12.36 18.52 0.25
N GLU A 110 11.59 19.58 0.46
CA GLU A 110 12.11 20.93 0.69
C GLU A 110 12.93 21.04 1.99
N ASN A 111 12.45 20.43 3.08
CA ASN A 111 13.09 20.54 4.39
C ASN A 111 14.34 19.67 4.53
N HIS A 112 14.42 18.56 3.78
CA HIS A 112 15.51 17.59 3.92
C HIS A 112 16.42 17.47 2.69
N ASP A 113 16.05 18.08 1.55
CA ASP A 113 16.75 18.00 0.26
C ASP A 113 17.10 16.56 -0.18
N VAL A 114 16.18 15.63 0.08
CA VAL A 114 16.28 14.22 -0.32
C VAL A 114 15.04 13.81 -1.12
N ALA A 115 15.23 12.82 -2.00
CA ALA A 115 14.11 12.18 -2.68
C ALA A 115 13.34 11.26 -1.71
N VAL A 116 12.05 11.06 -1.97
CA VAL A 116 11.24 10.04 -1.29
C VAL A 116 11.22 8.75 -2.10
N GLY A 117 11.36 7.60 -1.44
CA GLY A 117 11.24 6.29 -2.06
C GLY A 117 9.81 5.78 -1.97
N ILE A 118 9.26 5.31 -3.09
CA ILE A 118 7.92 4.72 -3.19
C ILE A 118 8.04 3.26 -3.65
N GLY A 119 7.39 2.34 -2.94
CA GLY A 119 7.40 0.91 -3.26
C GLY A 119 6.29 0.16 -2.51
N TYR A 120 6.29 -1.17 -2.60
CA TYR A 120 5.42 -1.98 -1.75
C TYR A 120 5.99 -2.12 -0.34
N SER A 121 5.10 -2.06 0.65
CA SER A 121 5.41 -2.39 2.04
C SER A 121 5.42 -3.91 2.27
N ASN A 122 5.69 -4.30 3.51
CA ASN A 122 5.49 -5.68 3.98
C ASN A 122 4.13 -5.91 4.66
N THR A 123 3.25 -4.90 4.68
CA THR A 123 1.93 -4.98 5.33
C THR A 123 0.88 -5.47 4.32
N PRO A 124 0.33 -6.68 4.49
CA PRO A 124 -0.69 -7.20 3.58
C PRO A 124 -1.97 -6.36 3.63
N ILE A 125 -2.69 -6.28 2.51
CA ILE A 125 -4.03 -5.69 2.46
C ILE A 125 -5.05 -6.78 2.81
N PRO A 126 -5.82 -6.64 3.91
CA PRO A 126 -6.93 -7.54 4.16
C PRO A 126 -7.96 -7.45 3.03
N VAL A 127 -8.39 -8.60 2.49
CA VAL A 127 -9.21 -8.67 1.27
C VAL A 127 -10.48 -7.84 1.37
N HIS A 128 -11.10 -7.77 2.56
CA HIS A 128 -12.28 -6.96 2.85
C HIS A 128 -12.13 -5.49 2.45
N PHE A 129 -10.95 -4.90 2.64
CA PHE A 129 -10.70 -3.50 2.29
C PHE A 129 -10.44 -3.29 0.80
N ALA A 130 -9.92 -4.31 0.12
CA ALA A 130 -9.77 -4.27 -1.34
C ALA A 130 -11.14 -4.34 -2.03
N VAL A 131 -11.96 -5.32 -1.66
CA VAL A 131 -13.28 -5.53 -2.28
C VAL A 131 -14.30 -4.46 -1.88
N ALA A 132 -14.21 -3.87 -0.68
CA ALA A 132 -15.06 -2.73 -0.30
C ALA A 132 -14.83 -1.48 -1.17
N SER A 133 -13.70 -1.40 -1.88
CA SER A 133 -13.43 -0.32 -2.82
C SER A 133 -14.09 -0.55 -4.19
N ASP A 134 -14.63 -1.75 -4.45
CA ASP A 134 -15.34 -2.10 -5.68
C ASP A 134 -16.84 -2.28 -5.40
N ALA A 135 -17.64 -1.29 -5.80
CA ALA A 135 -19.08 -1.28 -5.59
C ALA A 135 -19.84 -2.43 -6.28
N SER A 136 -19.21 -3.14 -7.23
CA SER A 136 -19.80 -4.30 -7.89
C SER A 136 -19.67 -5.60 -7.09
N ILE A 137 -18.81 -5.62 -6.06
CA ILE A 137 -18.53 -6.82 -5.27
C ILE A 137 -19.28 -6.73 -3.94
N SER A 138 -20.24 -7.62 -3.74
CA SER A 138 -20.85 -7.82 -2.43
C SER A 138 -20.03 -8.84 -1.64
N VAL A 139 -19.50 -8.43 -0.48
CA VAL A 139 -18.80 -9.35 0.41
C VAL A 139 -19.83 -10.30 1.02
N PRO A 140 -19.73 -11.61 0.77
CA PRO A 140 -20.62 -12.59 1.37
C PRO A 140 -20.42 -12.57 2.89
N GLN A 141 -21.52 -12.64 3.66
CA GLN A 141 -21.43 -12.84 5.10
C GLN A 141 -20.82 -14.23 5.41
N GLU A 142 -20.22 -14.37 6.59
CA GLU A 142 -19.59 -15.61 7.03
C GLU A 142 -20.49 -16.84 6.76
N GLY A 143 -19.95 -17.83 6.03
CA GLY A 143 -20.67 -19.06 5.65
C GLY A 143 -21.20 -19.11 4.22
N ALA A 144 -21.09 -18.04 3.43
CA ALA A 144 -21.55 -18.03 2.03
C ALA A 144 -20.49 -18.50 1.00
N ALA A 145 -19.25 -18.72 1.42
CA ALA A 145 -18.21 -19.34 0.60
C ALA A 145 -18.06 -20.83 0.94
N GLU A 146 -17.81 -21.68 -0.05
CA GLU A 146 -17.55 -23.12 0.15
C GLU A 146 -16.19 -23.41 0.82
N PHE A 147 -15.47 -22.37 1.26
CA PHE A 147 -14.14 -22.45 1.84
C PHE A 147 -13.93 -21.37 2.91
N ILE A 148 -12.92 -21.57 3.76
CA ILE A 148 -12.54 -20.62 4.80
C ILE A 148 -11.75 -19.48 4.16
N LEU A 149 -12.27 -18.25 4.20
CA LEU A 149 -11.65 -17.08 3.56
C LEU A 149 -10.21 -16.83 4.04
N ARG A 150 -9.95 -17.04 5.34
CA ARG A 150 -8.63 -16.88 5.97
C ARG A 150 -7.59 -17.89 5.46
N ASP A 151 -8.02 -19.00 4.85
CA ASP A 151 -7.11 -19.99 4.25
C ASP A 151 -6.62 -19.54 2.86
N VAL A 152 -7.32 -18.62 2.20
CA VAL A 152 -6.98 -18.14 0.86
C VAL A 152 -6.46 -16.70 0.86
N PHE A 153 -6.98 -15.83 1.72
CA PHE A 153 -6.67 -14.40 1.75
C PHE A 153 -6.17 -13.93 3.11
N ASP A 154 -5.51 -12.78 3.13
CA ASP A 154 -5.29 -12.01 4.35
C ASP A 154 -6.61 -11.36 4.81
N VAL A 155 -6.89 -11.46 6.10
CA VAL A 155 -8.08 -10.91 6.76
C VAL A 155 -7.63 -10.20 8.06
N PRO A 156 -8.46 -9.32 8.64
CA PRO A 156 -8.14 -8.67 9.91
C PRO A 156 -7.89 -9.65 11.06
#